data_AF-A0A9P1D8F0-F1
#
_entry.id   AF-A0A9P1D8F0-F1
#
_cell.length_a   1.000
_cell.length_b   1.000
_cell.length_c   1.000
_cell.angle_alpha   90.00
_cell.angle_beta   90.00
_cell.angle_gamma   90.00
#
_symmetry.space_group_name_H-M   'P 1'
#
loop_
_entity.id
_entity.type
_entity.pdbx_description
1 polymer ?
#
loop_
_entity_poly.entity_id
_entity_poly.type
_entity_poly.pdbx_seq_one_letter_code
_entity_poly.pdbx_strand_id
1 'polypeptide(L)'
;MAWTELLGSWSSIGAILLAVALLLVVEISRRKKRKLVQIPVTPADGYDHLRLAVPPRCGLRVVCISDTHNAHRDLQLPAGDVLIHAGDFTQFGKEEHASDFNDWLGEQPHKIKLVVLGNHENNSSWNSRAPEILSNATLLRQSEFELPVSDDKSLKVFGTDFFWPCPSGNPYFDQIPEDTDILIAHGPAKGCADGTKGCPALLKAVEGRHMQLVISGHVHFARGATLMRHPDGRETVLANAANCGSGKDERKLKHGPLVIDL
;
A
#
# COMPACT_ATOMS: atom_id res chain seq x y z
N MET A 1 -45.82 -30.76 47.75
CA MET A 1 -45.56 -30.72 46.29
C MET A 1 -45.49 -29.24 45.93
N ALA A 2 -44.32 -28.62 46.15
CA ALA A 2 -43.28 -28.39 45.15
C ALA A 2 -43.74 -27.32 44.13
N TRP A 3 -42.85 -26.36 43.79
CA TRP A 3 -42.98 -25.33 42.73
C TRP A 3 -43.16 -23.84 43.12
N THR A 4 -42.83 -23.37 44.34
CA THR A 4 -42.79 -21.91 44.61
C THR A 4 -41.53 -21.35 45.27
N GLU A 5 -40.50 -22.15 45.57
CA GLU A 5 -39.26 -21.67 46.23
C GLU A 5 -37.99 -21.72 45.36
N LEU A 6 -38.10 -21.70 44.02
CA LEU A 6 -36.94 -21.77 43.12
C LEU A 6 -36.75 -20.57 42.17
N LEU A 7 -37.45 -19.46 42.41
CA LEU A 7 -37.36 -18.25 41.56
C LEU A 7 -36.77 -17.02 42.27
N GLY A 8 -36.09 -17.21 43.40
CA GLY A 8 -35.64 -16.11 44.27
C GLY A 8 -34.18 -15.64 44.14
N SER A 9 -33.27 -16.34 43.43
CA SER A 9 -31.83 -15.98 43.47
C SER A 9 -31.10 -15.97 42.13
N TRP A 10 -31.78 -16.24 41.00
CA TRP A 10 -31.14 -16.33 39.69
C TRP A 10 -31.05 -14.99 38.93
N SER A 11 -31.81 -13.98 39.33
CA SER A 11 -31.85 -12.68 38.63
C SER A 11 -30.57 -11.87 38.81
N SER A 12 -29.93 -11.96 39.97
CA SER A 12 -28.75 -11.15 40.31
C SER A 12 -27.47 -11.72 39.70
N ILE A 13 -27.27 -13.05 39.80
CA ILE A 13 -26.06 -13.71 39.27
C ILE A 13 -26.08 -13.70 37.74
N GLY A 14 -27.22 -13.95 37.10
CA GLY A 14 -27.37 -13.88 35.66
C GLY A 14 -27.13 -12.47 35.11
N ALA A 15 -27.61 -11.44 35.79
CA ALA A 15 -27.37 -10.04 35.42
C ALA A 15 -25.89 -9.63 35.60
N ILE A 16 -25.23 -10.09 36.67
CA ILE A 16 -23.81 -9.84 36.89
C ILE A 16 -22.95 -10.55 35.84
N LEU A 17 -23.23 -11.82 35.52
CA LEU A 17 -22.52 -12.55 34.47
C LEU A 17 -22.71 -11.91 33.10
N LEU A 18 -23.93 -11.44 32.77
CA LEU A 18 -24.20 -10.72 31.53
C LEU A 18 -23.48 -9.36 31.49
N ALA A 19 -23.45 -8.61 32.60
CA ALA A 19 -22.75 -7.34 32.69
C ALA A 19 -21.23 -7.51 32.60
N VAL A 20 -20.67 -8.54 33.24
CA VAL A 20 -19.24 -8.89 33.14
C VAL A 20 -18.91 -9.37 31.72
N ALA A 21 -19.77 -10.16 31.08
CA ALA A 21 -19.60 -10.55 29.68
C ALA A 21 -19.69 -9.34 28.74
N LEU A 22 -20.64 -8.43 28.94
CA LEU A 22 -20.73 -7.18 28.17
C LEU A 22 -19.51 -6.29 28.40
N LEU A 23 -19.05 -6.14 29.66
CA LEU A 23 -17.86 -5.38 29.99
C LEU A 23 -16.61 -6.02 29.39
N LEU A 24 -16.49 -7.35 29.40
CA LEU A 24 -15.42 -8.07 28.73
C LEU A 24 -15.51 -7.90 27.20
N VAL A 25 -16.69 -7.98 26.59
CA VAL A 25 -16.87 -7.74 25.15
C VAL A 25 -16.55 -6.28 24.80
N VAL A 26 -16.96 -5.33 25.62
CA VAL A 26 -16.66 -3.90 25.45
C VAL A 26 -15.19 -3.62 25.70
N GLU A 27 -14.55 -4.25 26.67
CA GLU A 27 -13.12 -4.12 26.99
C GLU A 27 -12.26 -4.81 25.91
N ILE A 28 -12.67 -5.98 25.42
CA ILE A 28 -12.05 -6.67 24.27
C ILE A 28 -12.23 -5.84 22.99
N SER A 29 -13.40 -5.23 22.80
CA SER A 29 -13.69 -4.29 21.70
C SER A 29 -12.89 -2.99 21.81
N ARG A 30 -12.64 -2.51 23.03
CA ARG A 30 -11.76 -1.36 23.33
C ARG A 30 -10.28 -1.71 23.17
N ARG A 31 -9.88 -2.97 23.40
CA ARG A 31 -8.49 -3.47 23.31
C ARG A 31 -8.05 -3.90 21.90
N LYS A 32 -8.90 -3.85 20.87
CA LYS A 32 -8.55 -4.35 19.52
C LYS A 32 -8.93 -3.42 18.37
N LYS A 33 -8.63 -2.13 18.48
CA LYS A 33 -8.70 -1.24 17.31
C LYS A 33 -7.31 -0.99 16.75
N ARG A 34 -7.15 -1.14 15.43
CA ARG A 34 -5.94 -0.70 14.73
C ARG A 34 -5.68 0.78 15.04
N LYS A 35 -4.41 1.16 15.14
CA LYS A 35 -4.02 2.56 15.30
C LYS A 35 -3.28 3.00 14.04
N LEU A 36 -3.73 4.12 13.46
CA LEU A 36 -3.05 4.76 12.34
C LEU A 36 -2.21 5.92 12.90
N VAL A 37 -0.94 5.97 12.50
CA VAL A 37 0.00 7.02 12.91
C VAL A 37 0.71 7.55 11.67
N GLN A 38 0.63 8.85 11.40
CA GLN A 38 1.40 9.46 10.32
C GLN A 38 2.90 9.33 10.62
N ILE A 39 3.69 8.89 9.64
CA ILE A 39 5.13 8.76 9.75
C ILE A 39 5.76 10.02 9.13
N PRO A 40 6.68 10.71 9.82
CA PRO A 40 7.38 11.83 9.21
C PRO A 40 8.24 11.33 8.05
N VAL A 41 8.08 11.99 6.91
CA VAL A 41 8.97 11.83 5.75
C VAL A 41 10.10 12.83 5.92
N THR A 42 11.34 12.36 5.99
CA THR A 42 12.50 13.25 6.15
C THR A 42 13.26 13.36 4.83
N PRO A 43 13.42 14.57 4.28
CA PRO A 43 14.32 14.77 3.14
C PRO A 43 15.75 14.43 3.56
N ALA A 44 16.41 13.56 2.80
CA ALA A 44 17.84 13.26 2.95
C ALA A 44 18.44 12.92 1.58
N ASP A 45 19.64 13.43 1.30
CA ASP A 45 20.42 13.10 0.10
C ASP A 45 19.69 13.29 -1.25
N GLY A 46 18.76 14.24 -1.33
CA GLY A 46 18.02 14.55 -2.57
C GLY A 46 16.74 13.74 -2.78
N TYR A 47 16.34 12.90 -1.82
CA TYR A 47 15.13 12.10 -1.86
C TYR A 47 14.50 11.98 -0.45
N ASP A 48 13.32 11.39 -0.37
CA ASP A 48 12.54 11.30 0.86
C ASP A 48 12.78 9.94 1.54
N HIS A 49 13.28 9.94 2.78
CA HIS A 49 13.47 8.71 3.55
C HIS A 49 12.33 8.50 4.55
N LEU A 50 11.76 7.29 4.57
CA LEU A 50 10.89 6.84 5.66
C LEU A 50 11.73 6.15 6.73
N ARG A 51 11.99 6.86 7.83
CA ARG A 51 12.60 6.24 9.01
C ARG A 51 11.53 5.51 9.81
N LEU A 52 11.52 4.18 9.70
CA LEU A 52 10.73 3.34 10.60
C LEU A 52 11.37 3.35 12.00
N ALA A 53 10.54 3.35 13.03
CA ALA A 53 11.00 3.31 14.42
C ALA A 53 11.63 1.96 14.81
N VAL A 54 11.49 0.96 13.94
CA VAL A 54 11.99 -0.40 14.10
C VAL A 54 13.07 -0.62 13.03
N PRO A 55 14.20 -1.28 13.37
CA PRO A 55 15.23 -1.60 12.38
C PRO A 55 14.67 -2.40 11.20
N PRO A 56 15.32 -2.32 10.01
CA PRO A 56 14.93 -3.09 8.84
C PRO A 56 14.86 -4.58 9.19
N ARG A 57 13.71 -5.20 8.92
CA ARG A 57 13.39 -6.61 9.15
C ARG A 57 14.13 -7.55 8.21
N CYS A 58 14.58 -7.09 7.04
CA CYS A 58 15.22 -7.96 6.04
C CYS A 58 16.42 -7.35 5.30
N GLY A 59 16.74 -6.07 5.50
CA GLY A 59 17.91 -5.40 4.92
C GLY A 59 17.73 -4.97 3.47
N LEU A 60 16.50 -5.00 2.93
CA LEU A 60 16.20 -4.56 1.57
C LEU A 60 15.96 -3.06 1.52
N ARG A 61 16.59 -2.38 0.55
CA ARG A 61 16.31 -0.99 0.23
C ARG A 61 15.33 -0.90 -0.94
N VAL A 62 14.12 -0.43 -0.68
CA VAL A 62 13.05 -0.25 -1.67
C VAL A 62 12.97 1.22 -2.06
N VAL A 63 13.08 1.50 -3.36
CA VAL A 63 12.89 2.84 -3.95
C VAL A 63 11.50 2.90 -4.56
N CYS A 64 10.62 3.71 -3.98
CA CYS A 64 9.22 3.83 -4.37
C CYS A 64 8.96 5.17 -5.08
N ILE A 65 8.32 5.08 -6.25
CA ILE A 65 7.87 6.23 -7.05
C ILE A 65 6.45 5.97 -7.57
N SER A 66 5.76 7.03 -7.97
CA SER A 66 4.45 6.96 -8.60
C SER A 66 4.11 8.29 -9.28
N ASP A 67 3.15 8.28 -10.20
CA ASP A 67 2.58 9.50 -10.78
C ASP A 67 3.64 10.41 -11.41
N THR A 68 4.57 9.81 -12.15
CA THR A 68 5.66 10.54 -12.81
C THR A 68 5.16 11.31 -14.03
N HIS A 69 4.04 10.89 -14.64
CA HIS A 69 3.38 11.59 -15.76
C HIS A 69 4.35 12.10 -16.84
N ASN A 70 5.16 11.20 -17.40
CA ASN A 70 6.24 11.46 -18.37
C ASN A 70 7.48 12.19 -17.82
N ALA A 71 7.49 12.67 -16.59
CA ALA A 71 8.64 13.38 -16.00
C ALA A 71 9.68 12.42 -15.38
N HIS A 72 9.60 11.12 -15.64
CA HIS A 72 10.50 10.12 -15.04
C HIS A 72 11.98 10.37 -15.36
N ARG A 73 12.30 10.93 -16.53
CA ARG A 73 13.68 11.29 -16.90
C ARG A 73 14.27 12.45 -16.08
N ASP A 74 13.42 13.25 -15.43
CA ASP A 74 13.83 14.33 -14.53
C ASP A 74 14.04 13.84 -13.08
N LEU A 75 13.75 12.57 -12.78
CA LEU A 75 14.01 11.97 -11.47
C LEU A 75 15.42 11.39 -11.39
N GLN A 76 16.11 11.75 -10.31
CA GLN A 76 17.32 11.05 -9.88
C GLN A 76 16.93 9.98 -8.88
N LEU A 77 17.13 8.71 -9.25
CA LEU A 77 16.87 7.59 -8.35
C LEU A 77 18.11 7.31 -7.50
N PRO A 78 17.97 7.18 -6.17
CA PRO A 78 19.06 6.67 -5.34
C PRO A 78 19.31 5.19 -5.64
N ALA A 79 20.45 4.68 -5.17
CA ALA A 79 20.69 3.24 -5.20
C ALA A 79 19.72 2.50 -4.28
N GLY A 80 19.23 1.36 -4.73
CA GLY A 80 18.40 0.43 -3.97
C GLY A 80 18.36 -0.94 -4.62
N ASP A 81 17.82 -1.91 -3.90
CA ASP A 81 17.72 -3.30 -4.35
C ASP A 81 16.54 -3.48 -5.32
N VAL A 82 15.45 -2.74 -5.05
CA VAL A 82 14.19 -2.83 -5.79
C VAL A 82 13.66 -1.44 -6.11
N LEU A 83 13.26 -1.22 -7.36
CA LEU A 83 12.48 -0.06 -7.79
C LEU A 83 11.01 -0.46 -7.94
N ILE A 84 10.11 0.30 -7.32
CA ILE A 84 8.67 0.11 -7.44
C ILE A 84 8.03 1.39 -8.02
N HIS A 85 7.30 1.25 -9.13
CA HIS A 85 6.46 2.33 -9.67
C HIS A 85 4.97 2.00 -9.50
N ALA A 86 4.26 2.77 -8.69
CA ALA A 86 2.85 2.53 -8.35
C ALA A 86 1.84 3.12 -9.35
N GLY A 87 2.15 3.11 -10.65
CA GLY A 87 1.26 3.57 -11.72
C GLY A 87 1.32 5.07 -12.06
N ASP A 88 0.62 5.45 -13.13
CA ASP A 88 0.55 6.80 -13.73
C ASP A 88 1.91 7.33 -14.20
N PHE A 89 2.67 6.46 -14.87
CA PHE A 89 3.92 6.87 -15.51
C PHE A 89 3.69 7.65 -16.81
N THR A 90 2.52 7.52 -17.43
CA THR A 90 2.13 8.33 -18.60
C THR A 90 1.22 9.49 -18.21
N GLN A 91 1.34 10.62 -18.93
CA GLN A 91 0.47 11.77 -18.68
C GLN A 91 -0.92 11.63 -19.33
N PHE A 92 -1.04 10.94 -20.46
CA PHE A 92 -2.31 10.83 -21.20
C PHE A 92 -2.50 9.44 -21.84
N GLY A 93 -1.86 8.40 -21.30
CA GLY A 93 -2.04 7.04 -21.80
C GLY A 93 -1.56 6.85 -23.24
N LYS A 94 -0.57 7.61 -23.71
CA LYS A 94 0.02 7.39 -25.05
C LYS A 94 1.08 6.29 -25.00
N GLU A 95 1.07 5.41 -25.99
CA GLU A 95 2.00 4.28 -26.10
C GLU A 95 3.47 4.74 -26.24
N GLU A 96 3.70 5.84 -26.94
CA GLU A 96 5.03 6.45 -27.09
C GLU A 96 5.65 6.84 -25.73
N HIS A 97 4.83 7.32 -24.79
CA HIS A 97 5.28 7.65 -23.44
C HIS A 97 5.51 6.41 -22.58
N ALA A 98 4.75 5.34 -22.81
CA ALA A 98 4.97 4.06 -22.14
C ALA A 98 6.28 3.40 -22.61
N SER A 99 6.57 3.52 -23.90
CA SER A 99 7.84 3.05 -24.49
C SER A 99 9.03 3.85 -23.94
N ASP A 100 8.91 5.18 -23.89
CA ASP A 100 9.93 6.06 -23.29
C ASP A 100 10.19 5.74 -21.81
N PHE A 101 9.12 5.50 -21.04
CA PHE A 101 9.21 5.07 -19.65
C PHE A 101 9.91 3.71 -19.51
N ASN A 102 9.61 2.76 -20.39
CA ASN A 102 10.28 1.45 -20.39
C ASN A 102 11.77 1.57 -20.71
N ASP A 103 12.16 2.41 -21.67
CA ASP A 103 13.56 2.65 -22.00
C ASP A 103 14.30 3.25 -20.79
N TRP A 104 13.69 4.26 -20.16
CA TRP A 104 14.23 4.84 -18.93
C TRP A 104 14.35 3.81 -17.79
N LEU A 105 13.40 2.88 -17.62
CA LEU A 105 13.52 1.79 -16.64
C LEU A 105 14.75 0.91 -16.91
N GLY A 106 15.08 0.65 -18.18
CA GLY A 106 16.26 -0.11 -18.60
C GLY A 106 17.58 0.58 -18.24
N GLU A 107 17.58 1.91 -18.16
CA GLU A 107 18.74 2.72 -17.76
C GLU A 107 18.98 2.68 -16.23
N GLN A 108 17.99 2.26 -15.43
CA GLN A 108 18.10 2.31 -13.97
C GLN A 108 18.92 1.14 -13.40
N PRO A 109 19.77 1.39 -12.37
CA PRO A 109 20.72 0.40 -11.84
C PRO A 109 20.06 -0.71 -11.00
N HIS A 110 18.80 -0.53 -10.59
CA HIS A 110 18.04 -1.49 -9.80
C HIS A 110 17.91 -2.81 -10.57
N LYS A 111 18.20 -3.95 -9.94
CA LYS A 111 18.09 -5.25 -10.63
C LYS A 111 16.64 -5.66 -10.82
N ILE A 112 15.81 -5.36 -9.83
CA ILE A 112 14.38 -5.69 -9.83
C ILE A 112 13.59 -4.39 -9.97
N LYS A 113 12.71 -4.34 -10.96
CA LYS A 113 11.77 -3.25 -11.19
C LYS A 113 10.36 -3.83 -11.23
N LEU A 114 9.48 -3.36 -10.36
CA LEU A 114 8.09 -3.79 -10.29
C LEU A 114 7.18 -2.61 -10.61
N VAL A 115 6.20 -2.83 -11.48
CA VAL A 115 5.28 -1.79 -11.93
C VAL A 115 3.84 -2.29 -11.81
N VAL A 116 2.94 -1.44 -11.35
CA VAL A 116 1.50 -1.60 -11.57
C VAL A 116 1.00 -0.45 -12.45
N LEU A 117 -0.17 -0.61 -13.07
CA LEU A 117 -0.76 0.44 -13.88
C LEU A 117 -1.59 1.40 -13.03
N GLY A 118 -1.54 2.69 -13.39
CA GLY A 118 -2.47 3.68 -12.85
C GLY A 118 -3.67 3.91 -13.77
N ASN A 119 -4.50 4.89 -13.47
CA ASN A 119 -5.67 5.18 -14.31
C ASN A 119 -5.29 5.72 -15.70
N HIS A 120 -4.13 6.35 -15.86
CA HIS A 120 -3.69 6.87 -17.17
C HIS A 120 -3.37 5.74 -18.15
N GLU A 121 -2.70 4.69 -17.68
CA GLU A 121 -2.42 3.51 -18.49
C GLU A 121 -3.62 2.58 -18.60
N ASN A 122 -4.42 2.46 -17.54
CA ASN A 122 -5.58 1.57 -17.56
C ASN A 122 -6.65 1.98 -18.56
N ASN A 123 -6.79 3.28 -18.81
CA ASN A 123 -7.74 3.83 -19.80
C ASN A 123 -7.13 3.97 -21.20
N SER A 124 -5.89 3.50 -21.42
CA SER A 124 -5.22 3.59 -22.72
C SER A 124 -5.68 2.52 -23.70
N SER A 125 -5.58 2.79 -25.00
CA SER A 125 -5.89 1.82 -26.06
C SER A 125 -4.91 0.64 -26.12
N TRP A 126 -3.73 0.75 -25.50
CA TRP A 126 -2.67 -0.26 -25.49
C TRP A 126 -2.61 -1.05 -24.18
N ASN A 127 -3.54 -0.85 -23.23
CA ASN A 127 -3.53 -1.52 -21.92
C ASN A 127 -3.30 -3.04 -22.01
N SER A 128 -3.92 -3.73 -22.96
CA SER A 128 -3.76 -5.17 -23.16
C SER A 128 -2.35 -5.59 -23.59
N ARG A 129 -1.62 -4.69 -24.25
CA ARG A 129 -0.22 -4.85 -24.69
C ARG A 129 0.80 -4.30 -23.70
N ALA A 130 0.37 -3.79 -22.54
CA ALA A 130 1.30 -3.28 -21.53
C ALA A 130 2.41 -4.28 -21.14
N PRO A 131 2.16 -5.61 -21.02
CA PRO A 131 3.22 -6.59 -20.78
C PRO A 131 4.27 -6.68 -21.89
N GLU A 132 3.90 -6.37 -23.14
CA GLU A 132 4.83 -6.37 -24.29
C GLU A 132 5.69 -5.11 -24.31
N ILE A 133 5.12 -3.97 -23.88
CA ILE A 133 5.79 -2.67 -23.87
C ILE A 133 6.77 -2.57 -22.70
N LEU A 134 6.37 -3.00 -21.50
CA LEU A 134 7.17 -2.88 -20.27
C LEU A 134 8.18 -4.02 -20.10
N SER A 135 9.08 -4.20 -21.08
CA SER A 135 10.07 -5.28 -21.10
C SER A 135 11.21 -5.16 -20.08
N ASN A 136 11.46 -3.96 -19.55
CA ASN A 136 12.51 -3.68 -18.56
C ASN A 136 12.03 -3.76 -17.10
N ALA A 137 10.80 -4.23 -16.86
CA ALA A 137 10.24 -4.42 -15.54
C ALA A 137 9.27 -5.60 -15.49
N THR A 138 9.02 -6.10 -14.30
CA THR A 138 7.90 -7.02 -14.07
C THR A 138 6.63 -6.19 -13.86
N LEU A 139 5.73 -6.23 -14.84
CA LEU A 139 4.39 -5.68 -14.72
C LEU A 139 3.51 -6.63 -13.88
N LEU A 140 2.94 -6.11 -12.79
CA LEU A 140 2.03 -6.85 -11.92
C LEU A 140 0.59 -6.40 -12.15
N ARG A 141 -0.30 -7.36 -12.41
CA ARG A 141 -1.73 -7.15 -12.69
C ARG A 141 -2.55 -8.26 -12.07
N GLN A 142 -3.01 -8.04 -10.84
CA GLN A 142 -3.62 -9.09 -10.02
C GLN A 142 -2.72 -10.33 -9.94
N SER A 143 -1.43 -10.11 -9.74
CA SER A 143 -0.41 -11.15 -9.84
C SER A 143 0.68 -11.01 -8.78
N GLU A 144 1.33 -12.13 -8.50
CA GLU A 144 2.39 -12.25 -7.51
C GLU A 144 3.78 -12.16 -8.15
N PHE A 145 4.75 -11.73 -7.35
CA PHE A 145 6.17 -11.81 -7.63
C PHE A 145 6.92 -12.21 -6.36
N GLU A 146 7.83 -13.17 -6.49
CA GLU A 146 8.68 -13.60 -5.39
C GLU A 146 9.97 -12.78 -5.39
N LEU A 147 10.09 -11.89 -4.41
CA LEU A 147 11.22 -10.98 -4.28
C LEU A 147 12.34 -11.63 -3.45
N PRO A 148 13.48 -11.99 -4.04
CA PRO A 148 14.59 -12.57 -3.29
C PRO A 148 15.21 -11.55 -2.32
N VAL A 149 15.45 -11.99 -1.08
CA VAL A 149 16.13 -11.24 -0.01
C VAL A 149 17.53 -11.84 0.22
N SER A 150 17.60 -13.16 0.34
CA SER A 150 18.81 -13.97 0.48
C SER A 150 18.61 -15.32 -0.22
N ASP A 151 19.63 -16.18 -0.22
CA ASP A 151 19.58 -17.49 -0.89
C ASP A 151 18.42 -18.39 -0.41
N ASP A 152 17.94 -18.19 0.82
CA ASP A 152 16.93 -18.98 1.51
C ASP A 152 15.65 -18.20 1.88
N LYS A 153 15.59 -16.91 1.54
CA LYS A 153 14.49 -16.02 1.95
C LYS A 153 14.01 -15.16 0.80
N SER A 154 12.69 -15.11 0.65
CA SER A 154 11.98 -14.21 -0.26
C SER A 154 10.85 -13.49 0.45
N LEU A 155 10.39 -12.39 -0.14
CA LEU A 155 9.15 -11.71 0.21
C LEU A 155 8.13 -11.89 -0.91
N LYS A 156 6.86 -12.05 -0.55
CA LYS A 156 5.77 -12.11 -1.54
C LYS A 156 5.25 -10.72 -1.87
N VAL A 157 5.40 -10.32 -3.12
CA VAL A 157 4.86 -9.05 -3.63
C VAL A 157 3.60 -9.33 -4.42
N PHE A 158 2.50 -8.65 -4.12
CA PHE A 158 1.28 -8.69 -4.92
C PHE A 158 1.03 -7.31 -5.54
N GLY A 159 0.80 -7.25 -6.85
CA GLY A 159 0.41 -6.02 -7.53
C GLY A 159 -1.02 -6.09 -8.04
N THR A 160 -1.84 -5.09 -7.74
CA THR A 160 -3.23 -5.04 -8.18
C THR A 160 -3.35 -4.47 -9.59
N ASP A 161 -4.44 -4.79 -10.29
CA ASP A 161 -4.91 -3.92 -11.37
C ASP A 161 -5.40 -2.56 -10.79
N PHE A 162 -5.67 -1.59 -11.65
CA PHE A 162 -6.25 -0.32 -11.23
C PHE A 162 -7.74 -0.45 -10.91
N PHE A 163 -8.13 0.06 -9.73
CA PHE A 163 -9.53 0.20 -9.33
C PHE A 163 -9.78 1.59 -8.74
N TRP A 164 -10.83 2.26 -9.21
CA TRP A 164 -11.34 3.45 -8.54
C TRP A 164 -11.76 3.14 -7.10
N PRO A 165 -11.73 4.13 -6.18
CA PRO A 165 -12.14 3.91 -4.79
C PRO A 165 -13.53 3.28 -4.68
N CYS A 166 -13.59 2.06 -4.15
CA CYS A 166 -14.83 1.33 -3.95
C CYS A 166 -15.35 1.55 -2.51
N PRO A 167 -16.58 2.07 -2.33
CA PRO A 167 -17.15 2.29 -1.00
C PRO A 167 -17.49 0.98 -0.27
N SER A 168 -17.78 -0.08 -1.03
CA SER A 168 -18.05 -1.45 -0.56
C SER A 168 -16.93 -2.40 -0.98
N GLY A 169 -17.04 -3.70 -0.65
CA GLY A 169 -16.04 -4.71 -1.05
C GLY A 169 -15.76 -4.75 -2.56
N ASN A 170 -14.57 -5.22 -2.90
CA ASN A 170 -14.12 -5.43 -4.27
C ASN A 170 -13.61 -6.88 -4.39
N PRO A 171 -14.23 -7.74 -5.22
CA PRO A 171 -13.86 -9.16 -5.32
C PRO A 171 -12.42 -9.38 -5.79
N TYR A 172 -11.82 -8.40 -6.47
CA TYR A 172 -10.41 -8.46 -6.87
C TYR A 172 -9.46 -8.22 -5.69
N PHE A 173 -9.87 -7.46 -4.67
CA PHE A 173 -9.08 -7.34 -3.45
C PHE A 173 -9.20 -8.58 -2.55
N ASP A 174 -10.26 -9.36 -2.70
CA ASP A 174 -10.40 -10.66 -2.02
C ASP A 174 -9.41 -11.70 -2.59
N GLN A 175 -8.86 -11.48 -3.78
CA GLN A 175 -7.82 -12.32 -4.39
C GLN A 175 -6.42 -12.05 -3.84
N ILE A 176 -6.21 -10.98 -3.06
CA ILE A 176 -4.90 -10.68 -2.47
C ILE A 176 -4.56 -11.81 -1.47
N PRO A 177 -3.45 -12.55 -1.68
CA PRO A 177 -3.06 -13.64 -0.80
C PRO A 177 -2.84 -13.18 0.65
N GLU A 178 -3.21 -14.03 1.61
CA GLU A 178 -3.08 -13.74 3.05
C GLU A 178 -1.62 -13.58 3.50
N ASP A 179 -0.69 -14.22 2.80
CA ASP A 179 0.75 -14.20 3.06
C ASP A 179 1.52 -13.18 2.21
N THR A 180 0.82 -12.19 1.64
CA THR A 180 1.45 -11.06 0.96
C THR A 180 2.28 -10.22 1.93
N ASP A 181 3.57 -10.04 1.65
CA ASP A 181 4.47 -9.16 2.41
C ASP A 181 4.41 -7.71 1.93
N ILE A 182 4.38 -7.52 0.61
CA ILE A 182 4.38 -6.20 -0.03
C ILE A 182 3.19 -6.11 -0.99
N LEU A 183 2.34 -5.11 -0.82
CA LEU A 183 1.23 -4.82 -1.74
C LEU A 183 1.54 -3.56 -2.54
N ILE A 184 1.33 -3.62 -3.86
CA ILE A 184 1.42 -2.46 -4.74
C ILE A 184 0.04 -2.22 -5.35
N ALA A 185 -0.55 -1.06 -5.08
CA ALA A 185 -1.83 -0.65 -5.63
C ALA A 185 -1.79 0.84 -5.97
N HIS A 186 -2.29 1.24 -7.13
CA HIS A 186 -2.14 2.64 -7.55
C HIS A 186 -2.85 3.64 -6.60
N GLY A 187 -4.09 3.35 -6.19
CA GLY A 187 -4.82 4.20 -5.23
C GLY A 187 -4.53 3.85 -3.76
N PRO A 188 -4.48 4.84 -2.84
CA PRO A 188 -4.21 4.59 -1.43
C PRO A 188 -5.40 3.95 -0.70
N ALA A 189 -5.10 3.23 0.39
CA ALA A 189 -6.12 2.75 1.31
C ALA A 189 -6.72 3.90 2.13
N LYS A 190 -8.03 3.85 2.43
CA LYS A 190 -8.71 4.91 3.19
C LYS A 190 -8.02 5.22 4.53
N GLY A 191 -7.81 6.50 4.80
CA GLY A 191 -7.18 7.02 6.02
C GLY A 191 -5.66 6.84 6.10
N CYS A 192 -5.00 6.35 5.04
CA CYS A 192 -3.57 6.06 5.02
C CYS A 192 -2.89 6.84 3.90
N ALA A 193 -2.30 8.00 4.23
CA ALA A 193 -1.68 8.93 3.27
C ALA A 193 -2.57 9.20 2.04
N ASP A 194 -3.86 9.42 2.28
CA ASP A 194 -4.91 9.31 1.25
C ASP A 194 -5.69 10.61 1.01
N GLY A 195 -5.47 11.65 1.82
CA GLY A 195 -6.13 12.94 1.64
C GLY A 195 -7.66 12.84 1.68
N THR A 196 -8.22 11.85 2.39
CA THR A 196 -9.66 11.49 2.42
C THR A 196 -10.23 10.90 1.12
N LYS A 197 -9.38 10.56 0.14
CA LYS A 197 -9.75 10.00 -1.16
C LYS A 197 -9.42 8.51 -1.29
N GLY A 198 -8.87 7.88 -0.25
CA GLY A 198 -8.47 6.49 -0.29
C GLY A 198 -9.65 5.52 -0.33
N CYS A 199 -9.37 4.30 -0.79
CA CYS A 199 -10.35 3.25 -1.01
C CYS A 199 -10.71 2.52 0.29
N PRO A 200 -11.99 2.53 0.73
CA PRO A 200 -12.46 1.71 1.85
C PRO A 200 -12.27 0.20 1.64
N ALA A 201 -12.50 -0.29 0.43
CA ALA A 201 -12.35 -1.71 0.11
C ALA A 201 -10.89 -2.18 0.26
N LEU A 202 -9.94 -1.36 -0.21
CA LEU A 202 -8.51 -1.64 -0.07
C LEU A 202 -8.09 -1.61 1.40
N LEU A 203 -8.59 -0.65 2.19
CA LEU A 203 -8.34 -0.63 3.63
C LEU A 203 -8.82 -1.94 4.29
N LYS A 204 -10.01 -2.44 3.91
CA LYS A 204 -10.53 -3.71 4.41
C LYS A 204 -9.65 -4.91 4.05
N ALA A 205 -9.06 -4.90 2.85
CA ALA A 205 -8.13 -5.93 2.42
C ALA A 205 -6.80 -5.89 3.19
N VAL A 206 -6.28 -4.69 3.48
CA VAL A 206 -5.00 -4.53 4.18
C VAL A 206 -5.15 -4.71 5.69
N GLU A 207 -6.23 -4.22 6.32
CA GLU A 207 -6.35 -4.18 7.79
C GLU A 207 -6.38 -5.55 8.47
N GLY A 208 -6.73 -6.61 7.74
CA GLY A 208 -6.73 -7.98 8.22
C GLY A 208 -5.46 -8.77 7.90
N ARG A 209 -4.57 -8.19 7.09
CA ARG A 209 -3.35 -8.85 6.59
C ARG A 209 -2.11 -8.21 7.21
N HIS A 210 -1.05 -9.00 7.33
CA HIS A 210 0.16 -8.58 8.03
C HIS A 210 1.29 -8.22 7.07
N MET A 211 0.96 -7.39 6.09
CA MET A 211 1.91 -6.86 5.13
C MET A 211 2.96 -6.00 5.85
N GLN A 212 4.20 -6.05 5.38
CA GLN A 212 5.26 -5.15 5.82
C GLN A 212 5.07 -3.77 5.20
N LEU A 213 4.68 -3.75 3.92
CA LEU A 213 4.61 -2.52 3.13
C LEU A 213 3.42 -2.55 2.15
N VAL A 214 2.74 -1.42 2.02
CA VAL A 214 1.74 -1.13 0.98
C VAL A 214 2.15 0.15 0.29
N ILE A 215 2.32 0.11 -1.02
CA ILE A 215 2.78 1.24 -1.83
C ILE A 215 1.64 1.68 -2.75
N SER A 216 1.41 2.99 -2.79
CA SER A 216 0.45 3.63 -3.66
C SER A 216 0.92 4.97 -4.20
N GLY A 217 0.06 5.63 -4.97
CA GLY A 217 0.23 6.98 -5.51
C GLY A 217 -1.12 7.68 -5.61
N HIS A 218 -1.44 8.21 -6.80
CA HIS A 218 -2.72 8.76 -7.25
C HIS A 218 -3.18 10.04 -6.55
N VAL A 219 -3.12 10.09 -5.21
CA VAL A 219 -3.55 11.24 -4.42
C VAL A 219 -2.34 12.12 -4.10
N HIS A 220 -1.90 12.90 -5.07
CA HIS A 220 -0.61 13.62 -5.02
C HIS A 220 -0.44 14.51 -3.78
N PHE A 221 -1.48 15.29 -3.44
CA PHE A 221 -1.44 16.21 -2.30
C PHE A 221 -1.38 15.49 -0.94
N ALA A 222 -1.58 14.17 -0.93
CA ALA A 222 -1.54 13.34 0.26
C ALA A 222 -0.30 12.44 0.32
N ARG A 223 0.70 12.68 -0.55
CA ARG A 223 2.01 12.03 -0.46
C ARG A 223 2.48 11.97 1.00
N GLY A 224 2.94 10.81 1.42
CA GLY A 224 3.40 10.57 2.77
C GLY A 224 3.29 9.11 3.15
N ALA A 225 3.39 8.82 4.44
CA ALA A 225 3.26 7.47 4.94
C ALA A 225 2.48 7.40 6.25
N THR A 226 1.78 6.28 6.44
CA THR A 226 1.02 5.95 7.64
C THR A 226 1.47 4.59 8.16
N LEU A 227 1.77 4.50 9.45
CA LEU A 227 1.99 3.26 10.16
C LEU A 227 0.66 2.75 10.69
N MET A 228 0.24 1.58 10.23
CA MET A 228 -0.87 0.83 10.80
C MET A 228 -0.32 -0.14 11.86
N ARG A 229 -0.73 0.06 13.11
CA ARG A 229 -0.48 -0.89 14.21
C ARG A 229 -1.68 -1.82 14.34
N HIS A 230 -1.45 -3.09 14.12
CA HIS A 230 -2.43 -4.16 14.25
C HIS A 230 -2.68 -4.50 15.73
N PRO A 231 -3.85 -5.08 16.07
CA PRO A 231 -4.17 -5.45 17.46
C PRO A 231 -3.19 -6.43 18.12
N ASP A 232 -2.46 -7.20 17.31
CA ASP A 232 -1.44 -8.16 17.76
C ASP A 232 -0.03 -7.53 17.88
N GLY A 233 0.08 -6.22 17.67
CA GLY A 233 1.34 -5.47 17.75
C GLY A 233 2.15 -5.44 16.45
N ARG A 234 1.76 -6.18 15.40
CA ARG A 234 2.42 -6.07 14.10
C ARG A 234 2.16 -4.71 13.47
N GLU A 235 3.08 -4.32 12.60
CA GLU A 235 3.03 -3.03 11.91
C GLU A 235 3.07 -3.21 10.40
N THR A 236 2.25 -2.44 9.70
CA THR A 236 2.24 -2.29 8.24
C THR A 236 2.49 -0.82 7.89
N VAL A 237 3.42 -0.57 6.98
CA VAL A 237 3.68 0.77 6.43
C VAL A 237 2.81 0.95 5.20
N LEU A 238 2.03 2.03 5.13
CA LEU A 238 1.26 2.40 3.94
C LEU A 238 1.81 3.72 3.42
N ALA A 239 2.42 3.68 2.24
CA ALA A 239 3.19 4.76 1.67
C ALA A 239 2.59 5.23 0.33
N ASN A 240 2.19 6.50 0.27
CA ASN A 240 1.83 7.18 -0.96
C ASN A 240 3.07 7.87 -1.52
N ALA A 241 3.58 7.33 -2.63
CA ALA A 241 4.83 7.69 -3.26
C ALA A 241 4.67 8.64 -4.46
N ALA A 242 3.52 9.31 -4.62
CA ALA A 242 3.29 10.26 -5.71
C ALA A 242 4.41 11.31 -5.82
N ASN A 243 4.99 11.45 -7.02
CA ASN A 243 6.12 12.34 -7.28
C ASN A 243 5.69 13.72 -7.78
N CYS A 244 4.67 13.78 -8.63
CA CYS A 244 4.11 15.04 -9.07
C CYS A 244 3.34 15.77 -7.96
N GLY A 245 3.23 17.10 -8.08
CA GLY A 245 2.46 17.94 -7.16
C GLY A 245 0.96 17.84 -7.39
N SER A 246 0.18 18.82 -6.91
CA SER A 246 -1.27 18.87 -7.13
C SER A 246 -1.72 20.21 -7.73
N GLY A 247 -2.94 20.24 -8.27
CA GLY A 247 -3.50 21.43 -8.90
C GLY A 247 -2.66 21.91 -10.08
N LYS A 248 -2.12 23.13 -10.02
CA LYS A 248 -1.26 23.68 -11.10
C LYS A 248 0.05 22.90 -11.31
N ASP A 249 0.42 22.08 -10.34
CA ASP A 249 1.66 21.31 -10.31
C ASP A 249 1.42 19.80 -10.51
N GLU A 250 0.21 19.38 -10.88
CA GLU A 250 -0.19 17.97 -11.07
C GLU A 250 0.70 17.18 -12.05
N ARG A 251 1.46 17.89 -12.90
CA ARG A 251 2.34 17.30 -13.93
C ARG A 251 3.78 17.77 -13.80
N LYS A 252 4.15 18.23 -12.61
CA LYS A 252 5.50 18.69 -12.29
C LYS A 252 5.98 17.91 -11.09
N LEU A 253 7.15 17.31 -11.20
CA LEU A 253 7.82 16.71 -10.05
C LEU A 253 7.95 17.74 -8.94
N LYS A 254 7.42 17.39 -7.77
CA LYS A 254 7.58 18.16 -6.52
C LYS A 254 8.30 17.37 -5.46
N HIS A 255 8.33 16.05 -5.61
CA HIS A 255 8.86 15.15 -4.62
C HIS A 255 9.81 14.15 -5.27
N GLY A 256 10.92 13.91 -4.58
CA GLY A 256 11.85 12.85 -4.96
C GLY A 256 11.29 11.45 -4.67
N PRO A 257 12.05 10.40 -5.00
CA PRO A 257 11.70 9.03 -4.64
C PRO A 257 11.52 8.87 -3.13
N LEU A 258 10.64 7.96 -2.73
CA LEU A 258 10.47 7.57 -1.34
C LEU A 258 11.27 6.30 -1.08
N VAL A 259 12.26 6.36 -0.18
CA VAL A 259 13.13 5.22 0.14
C VAL A 259 12.73 4.60 1.47
N ILE A 260 12.59 3.28 1.46
CA ILE A 260 12.12 2.48 2.59
C ILE A 260 13.08 1.30 2.76
N ASP A 261 13.76 1.25 3.91
CA ASP A 261 14.59 0.12 4.29
C ASP A 261 13.73 -0.89 5.07
N LEU A 262 13.53 -2.08 4.51
CA LEU A 262 12.65 -3.14 5.02
C LEU A 262 13.34 -4.19 5.85
#